data_AF-A0A2X3B8K7-F1
#
_entry.id   AF-A0A2X3B8K7-F1
#
_cell.length_a   1.000
_cell.length_b   1.000
_cell.length_c   1.000
_cell.angle_alpha   90.00
_cell.angle_beta   90.00
_cell.angle_gamma   90.00
#
_symmetry.space_group_name_H-M   'P 1'
#
loop_
_entity.id
_entity.type
_entity.pdbx_description
1 polymer ?
#
loop_
_entity_poly.entity_id
_entity_poly.type
_entity_poly.pdbx_seq_one_letter_code
_entity_poly.pdbx_strand_id
1 'polypeptide(L)'
;MFLSIIVVQTVLLSLPIATRDPGHARFIDALFTSTSAVCVTGLTVVPTDTYWSPFGLVVIMLGVEIGGLGVMTLASMLSLAVSRHIGLTARILAAGEKKSSLGEVGSLGKMALLVSVSVESVIALMLFPEFIRQDYGIGLSAWYALFMAVSVFNNAGFVIVPGGVEQFVADFGIIGPMCLGVFIGAIGFPVSLDLARNWRRPKHLSLHSKLTITTYLALSVVGGGINGIIEWDNPRTLGALDLPGKLLAALLGAFNARSLGVSTIDVGSMHGVLVRFFHHDVYRGWFGVHRRGYQGHDFRGDGPGNRGRSAW
;
A
#
# COMPACT_ATOMS: atom_id res chain seq x y z
N MET A 1 1.88 -20.44 -1.46
CA MET A 1 0.57 -19.78 -1.67
C MET A 1 0.70 -18.58 -2.61
N PHE A 2 1.41 -17.50 -2.24
CA PHE A 2 1.59 -16.31 -3.10
C PHE A 2 2.14 -16.62 -4.49
N LEU A 3 3.22 -17.43 -4.59
CA LEU A 3 3.76 -17.84 -5.89
C LEU A 3 2.73 -18.54 -6.78
N SER A 4 1.89 -19.40 -6.20
CA SER A 4 0.84 -20.10 -6.94
C SER A 4 -0.21 -19.14 -7.50
N ILE A 5 -0.59 -18.12 -6.72
CA ILE A 5 -1.53 -17.07 -7.14
C ILE A 5 -0.91 -16.24 -8.28
N ILE A 6 0.37 -15.86 -8.16
CA ILE A 6 1.12 -15.13 -9.19
C ILE A 6 1.17 -15.94 -10.49
N VAL A 7 1.49 -17.24 -10.41
CA VAL A 7 1.53 -18.11 -11.60
C VAL A 7 0.15 -18.18 -12.27
N VAL A 8 -0.92 -18.39 -11.51
CA VAL A 8 -2.29 -18.45 -12.06
C VAL A 8 -2.67 -17.13 -12.73
N GLN A 9 -2.44 -16.00 -12.05
CA GLN A 9 -2.77 -14.69 -12.60
C GLN A 9 -1.90 -14.34 -13.83
N THR A 10 -0.62 -14.73 -13.85
CA THR A 10 0.26 -14.58 -15.02
C THR A 10 -0.29 -15.36 -16.22
N VAL A 11 -0.75 -16.60 -16.01
CA VAL A 11 -1.37 -17.40 -17.08
C VAL A 11 -2.63 -16.73 -17.61
N LEU A 12 -3.48 -16.21 -16.72
CA LEU A 12 -4.70 -15.49 -17.11
C LEU A 12 -4.39 -14.19 -17.88
N LEU A 13 -3.39 -13.42 -17.46
CA LEU A 13 -2.95 -12.20 -18.15
C LEU A 13 -2.22 -12.48 -19.46
N SER A 14 -1.69 -13.69 -19.65
CA SER A 14 -1.04 -14.10 -20.90
C SER A 14 -2.06 -14.51 -21.97
N LEU A 15 -3.35 -14.64 -21.64
CA LEU A 15 -4.40 -14.93 -22.61
C LEU A 15 -4.60 -13.76 -23.57
N PRO A 16 -4.89 -14.02 -24.87
CA PRO A 16 -5.06 -12.94 -25.85
C PRO A 16 -6.29 -12.06 -25.59
N ILE A 17 -7.26 -12.53 -24.78
CA ILE A 17 -8.40 -11.72 -24.33
C ILE A 17 -8.00 -10.66 -23.28
N ALA A 18 -6.81 -10.77 -22.66
CA ALA A 18 -6.37 -9.88 -21.60
C ALA A 18 -5.79 -8.54 -22.09
N THR A 19 -5.40 -8.43 -23.36
CA THR A 19 -4.86 -7.21 -23.97
C THR A 19 -5.89 -6.52 -24.85
N ARG A 20 -5.83 -5.19 -24.98
CA ARG A 20 -6.69 -4.44 -25.90
C ARG A 20 -6.29 -4.62 -27.37
N ASP A 21 -4.99 -4.72 -27.63
CA ASP A 21 -4.47 -4.92 -28.98
C ASP A 21 -4.51 -6.39 -29.39
N PRO A 22 -4.67 -6.69 -30.70
CA PRO A 22 -4.61 -8.05 -31.23
C PRO A 22 -3.23 -8.65 -30.97
N GLY A 23 -3.13 -9.56 -30.00
CA GLY A 23 -1.87 -10.16 -29.60
C GLY A 23 -1.97 -10.87 -28.26
N HIS A 24 -0.82 -11.34 -27.78
CA HIS A 24 -0.69 -11.83 -26.40
C HIS A 24 0.21 -10.86 -25.66
N ALA A 25 -0.04 -10.67 -24.36
CA ALA A 25 0.89 -9.96 -23.51
C ALA A 25 2.26 -10.67 -23.55
N ARG A 26 3.36 -9.91 -23.57
CA ARG A 26 4.68 -10.52 -23.40
C ARG A 26 4.69 -11.19 -22.03
N PHE A 27 5.20 -12.42 -21.96
CA PHE A 27 5.19 -13.20 -20.71
C PHE A 27 5.82 -12.43 -19.53
N ILE A 28 6.91 -11.69 -19.79
CA ILE A 28 7.58 -10.87 -18.77
C ILE A 28 6.66 -9.75 -18.26
N ASP A 29 5.90 -9.11 -19.14
CA ASP A 29 4.99 -8.02 -18.75
C ASP A 29 3.83 -8.57 -17.91
N ALA A 30 3.26 -9.70 -18.33
CA ALA A 30 2.22 -10.40 -17.58
C ALA A 30 2.70 -10.87 -16.21
N LEU A 31 3.91 -11.44 -16.13
CA LEU A 31 4.51 -11.90 -14.87
C LEU A 31 4.82 -10.74 -13.93
N PHE A 32 5.35 -9.64 -14.47
CA PHE A 32 5.67 -8.45 -13.68
C PHE A 32 4.41 -7.80 -13.14
N THR A 33 3.41 -7.55 -14.00
CA THR A 33 2.11 -7.00 -13.59
C THR A 33 1.42 -7.91 -12.59
N SER A 34 1.48 -9.23 -12.78
CA SER A 34 0.90 -10.18 -11.83
C SER A 34 1.59 -10.13 -10.46
N THR A 35 2.91 -10.13 -10.44
CA THR A 35 3.69 -10.02 -9.21
C THR A 35 3.40 -8.70 -8.50
N SER A 36 3.33 -7.60 -9.26
CA SER A 36 3.01 -6.28 -8.73
C SER A 36 1.60 -6.18 -8.15
N ALA A 37 0.61 -6.78 -8.81
CA ALA A 37 -0.78 -6.83 -8.33
C ALA A 37 -0.90 -7.65 -7.05
N VAL A 38 -0.36 -8.88 -7.03
CA VAL A 38 -0.48 -9.79 -5.87
C VAL A 38 0.35 -9.33 -4.68
N CYS A 39 1.51 -8.71 -4.92
CA CYS A 39 2.32 -8.10 -3.87
C CYS A 39 1.87 -6.68 -3.51
N VAL A 40 0.87 -6.14 -4.23
CA VAL A 40 0.24 -4.85 -3.94
C VAL A 40 1.26 -3.71 -3.98
N THR A 41 2.13 -3.69 -5.01
CA THR A 41 3.24 -2.73 -5.13
C THR A 41 2.97 -1.59 -6.11
N GLY A 42 2.08 -1.80 -7.10
CA GLY A 42 1.67 -0.75 -8.04
C GLY A 42 2.67 -0.39 -9.13
N LEU A 43 3.77 -1.14 -9.23
CA LEU A 43 4.72 -0.96 -10.33
C LEU A 43 4.15 -1.54 -11.62
N THR A 44 4.24 -0.76 -12.70
CA THR A 44 3.73 -1.15 -14.02
C THR A 44 4.84 -0.98 -15.05
N VAL A 45 4.98 -1.98 -15.94
CA VAL A 45 5.89 -1.92 -17.10
C VAL A 45 5.18 -1.46 -18.37
N VAL A 46 3.86 -1.57 -18.37
CA VAL A 46 2.95 -1.12 -19.43
C VAL A 46 1.84 -0.28 -18.79
N PRO A 47 1.34 0.78 -19.44
CA PRO A 47 0.29 1.62 -18.88
C PRO A 47 -1.00 0.81 -18.65
N THR A 48 -1.51 0.84 -17.42
CA THR A 48 -2.63 -0.04 -17.03
C THR A 48 -3.95 0.38 -17.68
N ASP A 49 -4.13 1.69 -17.85
CA ASP A 49 -5.33 2.32 -18.40
C ASP A 49 -5.54 2.01 -19.88
N THR A 50 -4.48 1.81 -20.67
CA THR A 50 -4.53 1.60 -22.14
C THR A 50 -4.21 0.18 -22.58
N TYR A 51 -3.27 -0.53 -21.94
CA TYR A 51 -2.79 -1.83 -22.43
C TYR A 51 -3.76 -3.00 -22.17
N TRP A 52 -4.33 -3.07 -20.97
CA TRP A 52 -5.14 -4.21 -20.54
C TRP A 52 -6.59 -4.08 -20.97
N SER A 53 -7.17 -5.17 -21.46
CA SER A 53 -8.60 -5.25 -21.72
C SER A 53 -9.42 -5.22 -20.42
N PRO A 54 -10.74 -5.04 -20.48
CA PRO A 54 -11.60 -5.18 -19.30
C PRO A 54 -11.41 -6.51 -18.57
N PHE A 55 -11.17 -7.62 -19.30
CA PHE A 55 -10.84 -8.91 -18.69
C PHE A 55 -9.49 -8.84 -17.94
N GLY A 56 -8.45 -8.27 -18.56
CA GLY A 56 -7.15 -8.10 -17.91
C GLY A 56 -7.24 -7.26 -16.63
N LEU A 57 -8.01 -6.17 -16.67
CA LEU A 57 -8.25 -5.32 -15.50
C LEU A 57 -8.98 -6.05 -14.36
N VAL A 58 -9.98 -6.88 -14.67
CA VAL A 58 -10.62 -7.75 -13.66
C VAL A 58 -9.59 -8.71 -13.04
N VAL A 59 -8.73 -9.33 -13.85
CA VAL A 59 -7.69 -10.23 -13.36
C VAL A 59 -6.69 -9.50 -12.46
N ILE A 60 -6.30 -8.27 -12.81
CA ILE A 60 -5.44 -7.42 -11.96
C ILE A 60 -6.14 -7.09 -10.64
N MET A 61 -7.40 -6.63 -10.69
CA MET A 61 -8.20 -6.29 -9.52
C MET A 61 -8.33 -7.47 -8.55
N LEU A 62 -8.59 -8.67 -9.06
CA LEU A 62 -8.66 -9.88 -8.24
C LEU A 62 -7.32 -10.23 -7.59
N GLY A 63 -6.20 -10.01 -8.28
CA GLY A 63 -4.87 -10.23 -7.69
C GLY A 63 -4.56 -9.23 -6.58
N VAL A 64 -4.94 -7.97 -6.76
CA VAL A 64 -4.83 -6.93 -5.73
C VAL A 64 -5.63 -7.32 -4.49
N GLU A 65 -6.89 -7.74 -4.68
CA GLU A 65 -7.78 -8.13 -3.58
C GLU A 65 -7.26 -9.35 -2.82
N ILE A 66 -6.87 -10.40 -3.53
CA ILE A 66 -6.31 -11.61 -2.93
C ILE A 66 -4.99 -11.31 -2.21
N GLY A 67 -4.15 -10.47 -2.81
CA GLY A 67 -2.88 -10.01 -2.24
C GLY A 67 -3.07 -9.24 -0.94
N GLY A 68 -3.95 -8.24 -0.96
CA GLY A 68 -4.28 -7.41 0.20
C GLY A 68 -4.82 -8.22 1.37
N LEU A 69 -5.79 -9.12 1.12
CA LEU A 69 -6.31 -10.04 2.13
C LEU A 69 -5.23 -10.97 2.68
N GLY A 70 -4.32 -11.43 1.84
CA GLY A 70 -3.16 -12.24 2.24
C GLY A 70 -2.26 -11.51 3.23
N VAL A 71 -1.90 -10.26 2.94
CA VAL A 71 -1.09 -9.43 3.84
C VAL A 71 -1.81 -9.16 5.16
N MET A 72 -3.11 -8.82 5.13
CA MET A 72 -3.90 -8.59 6.34
C MET A 72 -4.03 -9.84 7.22
N THR A 73 -4.17 -11.01 6.60
CA THR A 73 -4.26 -12.30 7.31
C THR A 73 -2.93 -12.62 8.00
N LEU A 74 -1.81 -12.47 7.29
CA LEU A 74 -0.47 -12.68 7.87
C LEU A 74 -0.19 -11.70 9.02
N ALA A 75 -0.53 -10.42 8.85
CA ALA A 75 -0.39 -9.42 9.90
C ALA A 75 -1.22 -9.77 11.15
N SER A 76 -2.46 -10.24 10.96
CA SER A 76 -3.33 -10.68 12.05
C SER A 76 -2.79 -11.92 12.76
N MET A 77 -2.26 -12.91 12.01
CA MET A 77 -1.63 -14.10 12.59
C MET A 77 -0.39 -13.74 13.42
N LEU A 78 0.44 -12.81 12.93
CA LEU A 78 1.62 -12.34 13.64
C LEU A 78 1.24 -11.56 14.92
N SER A 79 0.24 -10.67 14.82
CA SER A 79 -0.28 -9.93 15.98
C SER A 79 -0.84 -10.87 17.06
N LEU A 80 -1.55 -11.93 16.65
CA LEU A 80 -2.00 -12.98 17.57
C LEU A 80 -0.83 -13.77 18.15
N ALA A 81 0.18 -14.13 17.37
CA ALA A 81 1.35 -14.86 17.86
C ALA A 81 2.15 -14.07 18.91
N VAL A 82 2.37 -12.77 18.67
CA VAL A 82 3.01 -11.85 19.61
C VAL A 82 2.15 -11.68 20.88
N SER A 83 0.83 -11.51 20.72
CA SER A 83 -0.09 -11.38 21.86
C SER A 83 -0.17 -12.66 22.72
N ARG A 84 0.02 -13.84 22.12
CA ARG A 84 0.06 -15.13 22.84
C ARG A 84 1.26 -15.27 23.78
N HIS A 85 2.39 -14.63 23.48
CA HIS A 85 3.56 -14.63 24.36
C HIS A 85 3.36 -13.78 25.62
N ILE A 86 2.55 -12.71 25.54
CA ILE A 86 2.33 -11.78 26.65
C ILE A 86 1.24 -12.27 27.63
N GLY A 87 0.40 -13.22 27.21
CA GLY A 87 -0.78 -13.67 27.97
C GLY A 87 -0.74 -15.08 28.59
N LEU A 88 0.43 -15.73 28.69
CA LEU A 88 0.52 -17.13 29.15
C LEU A 88 -0.17 -17.35 30.52
N THR A 89 -0.02 -16.40 31.44
CA THR A 89 -0.60 -16.46 32.80
C THR A 89 -2.13 -16.31 32.80
N ALA A 90 -2.68 -15.46 31.92
CA ALA A 90 -4.13 -15.25 31.81
C ALA A 90 -4.85 -16.38 31.06
N ARG A 91 -4.13 -17.08 30.16
CA ARG A 91 -4.68 -18.17 29.34
C ARG A 91 -4.80 -19.49 30.08
N ILE A 92 -3.96 -19.77 31.07
CA ILE A 92 -4.08 -20.98 31.92
C ILE A 92 -5.41 -20.97 32.69
N LEU A 93 -5.91 -19.79 33.09
CA LEU A 93 -7.20 -19.63 33.76
C LEU A 93 -8.41 -19.73 32.81
N ALA A 94 -8.20 -19.55 31.50
CA ALA A 94 -9.27 -19.53 30.49
C ALA A 94 -9.27 -20.77 29.57
N ALA A 95 -8.37 -21.73 29.77
CA ALA A 95 -8.18 -22.92 28.92
C ALA A 95 -9.31 -23.98 29.02
N GLY A 96 -10.49 -23.61 29.50
CA GLY A 96 -11.65 -24.49 29.63
C GLY A 96 -12.49 -24.64 28.35
N GLU A 97 -12.39 -23.75 27.36
CA GLU A 97 -13.20 -23.84 26.14
C GLU A 97 -12.38 -24.25 24.91
N LYS A 98 -12.57 -25.51 24.52
CA LYS A 98 -12.07 -26.09 23.27
C LYS A 98 -12.78 -25.45 22.08
N LYS A 99 -12.19 -24.44 21.44
CA LYS A 99 -12.54 -24.04 20.07
C LYS A 99 -11.34 -24.26 19.17
N SER A 100 -11.50 -25.12 18.17
CA SER A 100 -10.45 -25.54 17.24
C SER A 100 -9.88 -24.32 16.49
N SER A 101 -8.57 -24.14 16.54
CA SER A 101 -7.85 -23.01 15.93
C SER A 101 -8.05 -22.86 14.42
N LEU A 102 -8.39 -23.94 13.69
CA LEU A 102 -8.63 -23.88 12.24
C LEU A 102 -9.95 -23.19 11.85
N GLY A 103 -11.01 -23.33 12.67
CA GLY A 103 -12.31 -22.68 12.42
C GLY A 103 -12.27 -21.17 12.63
N GLU A 104 -11.43 -20.70 13.56
CA GLU A 104 -11.21 -19.27 13.80
C GLU A 104 -10.56 -18.57 12.61
N VAL A 105 -9.54 -19.19 11.98
CA VAL A 105 -8.83 -18.59 10.83
C VAL A 105 -9.75 -18.40 9.62
N GLY A 106 -10.57 -19.41 9.29
CA GLY A 106 -11.55 -19.29 8.20
C GLY A 106 -12.62 -18.22 8.48
N SER A 107 -13.07 -18.12 9.74
CA SER A 107 -14.02 -17.07 10.14
C SER A 107 -13.42 -15.66 10.11
N LEU A 108 -12.12 -15.52 10.44
CA LEU A 108 -11.38 -14.26 10.38
C LEU A 108 -11.19 -13.80 8.93
N GLY A 109 -10.83 -14.70 8.02
CA GLY A 109 -10.71 -14.39 6.60
C GLY A 109 -12.03 -13.94 5.97
N LYS A 110 -13.14 -14.63 6.28
CA LYS A 110 -14.48 -14.23 5.80
C LYS A 110 -14.91 -12.86 6.35
N MET A 111 -14.60 -12.59 7.62
CA MET A 111 -14.88 -11.30 8.25
C MET A 111 -14.02 -10.18 7.64
N ALA A 112 -12.75 -10.45 7.36
CA ALA A 112 -11.85 -9.51 6.70
C ALA A 112 -12.33 -9.17 5.29
N LEU A 113 -12.69 -10.17 4.48
CA LEU A 113 -13.27 -9.98 3.15
C LEU A 113 -14.56 -9.14 3.20
N LEU A 114 -15.48 -9.45 4.13
CA LEU A 114 -16.72 -8.69 4.26
C LEU A 114 -16.46 -7.22 4.60
N VAL A 115 -15.51 -6.94 5.49
CA VAL A 115 -15.15 -5.57 5.86
C VAL A 115 -14.42 -4.87 4.70
N SER A 116 -13.50 -5.54 4.00
CA SER A 116 -12.81 -5.04 2.80
C SER A 116 -13.81 -4.53 1.77
N VAL A 117 -14.69 -5.43 1.32
CA VAL A 117 -15.71 -5.14 0.32
C VAL A 117 -16.68 -4.05 0.79
N SER A 118 -17.00 -4.00 2.09
CA SER A 118 -17.86 -2.95 2.65
C SER A 118 -17.20 -1.57 2.58
N VAL A 119 -15.92 -1.47 2.94
CA VAL A 119 -15.17 -0.21 2.91
C VAL A 119 -14.92 0.23 1.47
N GLU A 120 -14.51 -0.69 0.61
CA GLU A 120 -14.34 -0.45 -0.84
C GLU A 120 -15.64 0.02 -1.49
N SER A 121 -16.78 -0.58 -1.13
CA SER A 121 -18.09 -0.13 -1.62
C SER A 121 -18.38 1.31 -1.20
N VAL A 122 -18.08 1.69 0.05
CA VAL A 122 -18.24 3.07 0.51
C VAL A 122 -17.34 4.03 -0.26
N ILE A 123 -16.06 3.68 -0.46
CA ILE A 123 -15.11 4.50 -1.22
C ILE A 123 -15.56 4.62 -2.68
N ALA A 124 -16.00 3.52 -3.31
CA ALA A 124 -16.52 3.52 -4.66
C ALA A 124 -17.76 4.43 -4.78
N LEU A 125 -18.68 4.37 -3.82
CA LEU A 125 -19.84 5.27 -3.80
C LEU A 125 -19.47 6.74 -3.62
N MET A 126 -18.37 7.05 -2.92
CA MET A 126 -17.84 8.41 -2.81
C MET A 126 -17.18 8.88 -4.12
N LEU A 127 -16.45 8.00 -4.81
CA LEU A 127 -15.75 8.32 -6.06
C LEU A 127 -16.68 8.37 -7.29
N PHE A 128 -17.74 7.56 -7.29
CA PHE A 128 -18.67 7.43 -8.41
C PHE A 128 -19.29 8.75 -8.90
N PRO A 129 -19.87 9.63 -8.04
CA PRO A 129 -20.43 10.89 -8.50
C PRO A 129 -19.37 11.80 -9.12
N GLU A 130 -18.13 11.78 -8.62
CA GLU A 130 -17.04 12.58 -9.17
C GLU A 130 -16.63 12.06 -10.56
N PHE A 131 -16.54 10.75 -10.76
CA PHE A 131 -16.29 10.19 -12.09
C PHE A 131 -17.45 10.38 -13.07
N ILE A 132 -18.68 10.60 -12.60
CA ILE A 132 -19.79 11.02 -13.47
C ILE A 132 -19.61 12.46 -13.94
N ARG A 133 -19.14 13.36 -13.05
CA ARG A 133 -18.88 14.77 -13.40
C ARG A 133 -17.80 14.95 -14.45
N GLN A 134 -16.95 13.94 -14.64
CA GLN A 134 -15.91 13.90 -15.68
C GLN A 134 -16.43 13.37 -17.04
N ASP A 135 -17.75 13.21 -17.20
CA ASP A 135 -18.41 12.82 -18.45
C ASP A 135 -17.99 11.45 -19.06
N TYR A 136 -17.47 10.53 -18.25
CA TYR A 136 -17.12 9.16 -18.70
C TYR A 136 -18.33 8.26 -18.99
N GLY A 137 -19.53 8.66 -18.56
CA GLY A 137 -20.75 7.87 -18.65
C GLY A 137 -20.91 6.86 -17.51
N ILE A 138 -22.16 6.54 -17.16
CA ILE A 138 -22.53 5.82 -15.93
C ILE A 138 -21.77 4.49 -15.75
N GLY A 139 -21.71 3.66 -16.79
CA GLY A 139 -21.08 2.34 -16.69
C GLY A 139 -19.56 2.42 -16.47
N LEU A 140 -18.89 3.34 -17.16
CA LEU A 140 -17.45 3.50 -17.06
C LEU A 140 -17.05 4.22 -15.76
N SER A 141 -17.82 5.22 -15.33
CA SER A 141 -17.64 5.86 -14.03
C SER A 141 -17.78 4.87 -12.87
N ALA A 142 -18.74 3.93 -12.95
CA ALA A 142 -18.88 2.87 -11.95
C ALA A 142 -17.68 1.92 -11.95
N TRP A 143 -17.16 1.60 -13.13
CA TRP A 143 -15.97 0.76 -13.28
C TRP A 143 -14.72 1.43 -12.70
N TYR A 144 -14.49 2.70 -12.99
CA TYR A 144 -13.38 3.48 -12.42
C TYR A 144 -13.52 3.63 -10.90
N ALA A 145 -14.71 3.94 -10.41
CA ALA A 145 -14.98 4.03 -8.98
C ALA A 145 -14.64 2.73 -8.24
N LEU A 146 -15.11 1.60 -8.76
CA LEU A 146 -14.87 0.28 -8.16
C LEU A 146 -13.38 -0.08 -8.17
N PHE A 147 -12.72 0.02 -9.32
CA PHE A 147 -11.32 -0.34 -9.42
C PHE A 147 -10.44 0.56 -8.56
N MET A 148 -10.67 1.87 -8.61
CA MET A 148 -9.89 2.81 -7.82
C MET A 148 -10.12 2.57 -6.33
N ALA A 149 -11.35 2.24 -5.88
CA ALA A 149 -11.63 1.88 -4.50
C ALA A 149 -10.84 0.64 -4.02
N VAL A 150 -10.86 -0.45 -4.80
CA VAL A 150 -10.07 -1.67 -4.51
C VAL A 150 -8.58 -1.36 -4.48
N SER A 151 -8.09 -0.59 -5.44
CA SER A 151 -6.68 -0.22 -5.55
C SER A 151 -6.22 0.62 -4.35
N VAL A 152 -6.93 1.70 -4.00
CA VAL A 152 -6.52 2.58 -2.90
C VAL A 152 -6.72 1.95 -1.53
N PHE A 153 -7.78 1.16 -1.33
CA PHE A 153 -7.99 0.45 -0.07
C PHE A 153 -6.89 -0.59 0.18
N ASN A 154 -6.51 -1.35 -0.84
CA ASN A 154 -5.43 -2.32 -0.71
C ASN A 154 -4.03 -1.66 -0.72
N ASN A 155 -3.91 -0.36 -1.04
CA ASN A 155 -2.65 0.36 -1.26
C ASN A 155 -1.86 -0.18 -2.46
N ALA A 156 -2.57 -0.52 -3.53
CA ALA A 156 -2.05 -1.24 -4.67
C ALA A 156 -1.38 -0.37 -5.73
N GLY A 157 -1.61 0.95 -5.75
CA GLY A 157 -0.97 1.85 -6.71
C GLY A 157 -1.44 1.76 -8.17
N PHE A 158 -2.33 0.81 -8.52
CA PHE A 158 -2.82 0.68 -9.89
C PHE A 158 -3.86 1.77 -10.20
N VAL A 159 -3.66 2.47 -11.31
CA VAL A 159 -4.56 3.52 -11.80
C VAL A 159 -5.08 3.11 -13.18
N ILE A 160 -6.39 3.15 -13.36
CA ILE A 160 -7.04 2.83 -14.65
C ILE A 160 -7.74 4.03 -15.29
N VAL A 161 -7.75 5.16 -14.60
CA VAL A 161 -8.38 6.38 -15.12
C VAL A 161 -7.46 6.97 -16.21
N PRO A 162 -7.99 7.27 -17.41
CA PRO A 162 -7.19 7.82 -18.51
C PRO A 162 -6.53 9.12 -18.10
N GLY A 163 -5.23 9.27 -18.35
CA GLY A 163 -4.48 10.46 -17.92
C GLY A 163 -4.05 10.46 -16.44
N GLY A 164 -4.28 9.34 -15.73
CA GLY A 164 -3.80 9.15 -14.37
C GLY A 164 -4.58 9.93 -13.30
N VAL A 165 -4.05 9.96 -12.07
CA VAL A 165 -4.66 10.72 -10.97
C VAL A 165 -4.16 12.16 -10.93
N GLU A 166 -3.09 12.49 -11.66
CA GLU A 166 -2.48 13.83 -11.74
C GLU A 166 -3.50 14.90 -12.16
N GLN A 167 -4.41 14.57 -13.08
CA GLN A 167 -5.47 15.47 -13.53
C GLN A 167 -6.46 15.88 -12.41
N PHE A 168 -6.53 15.11 -11.32
CA PHE A 168 -7.44 15.35 -10.19
C PHE A 168 -6.73 15.95 -8.97
N VAL A 169 -5.50 16.46 -9.13
CA VAL A 169 -4.67 16.93 -8.02
C VAL A 169 -5.35 18.01 -7.14
N ALA A 170 -6.23 18.84 -7.73
CA ALA A 170 -6.97 19.88 -7.03
C ALA A 170 -8.42 19.47 -6.67
N ASP A 171 -8.83 18.23 -6.98
CA ASP A 171 -10.19 17.74 -6.75
C ASP A 171 -10.28 16.98 -5.42
N PHE A 172 -10.79 17.64 -4.38
CA PHE A 172 -11.00 17.01 -3.08
C PHE A 172 -12.01 15.86 -3.13
N GLY A 173 -12.97 15.90 -4.06
CA GLY A 173 -13.97 14.84 -4.24
C GLY A 173 -13.33 13.51 -4.62
N ILE A 174 -12.18 13.53 -5.31
CA ILE A 174 -11.44 12.33 -5.69
C ILE A 174 -10.30 12.04 -4.70
N ILE A 175 -9.47 13.04 -4.38
CA ILE A 175 -8.30 12.86 -3.51
C ILE A 175 -8.69 12.52 -2.07
N GLY A 176 -9.78 13.12 -1.56
CA GLY A 176 -10.27 12.88 -0.20
C GLY A 176 -10.64 11.41 0.05
N PRO A 177 -11.54 10.80 -0.74
CA PRO A 177 -11.87 9.38 -0.62
C PRO A 177 -10.68 8.45 -0.84
N MET A 178 -9.75 8.79 -1.74
CA MET A 178 -8.52 8.00 -1.93
C MET A 178 -7.66 7.99 -0.66
N CYS A 179 -7.40 9.15 -0.06
CA CYS A 179 -6.66 9.26 1.21
C CYS A 179 -7.35 8.51 2.35
N LEU A 180 -8.69 8.58 2.41
CA LEU A 180 -9.48 7.82 3.38
C LEU A 180 -9.31 6.31 3.19
N GLY A 181 -9.39 5.83 1.94
CA GLY A 181 -9.22 4.42 1.60
C GLY A 181 -7.85 3.90 1.99
N VAL A 182 -6.80 4.63 1.63
CA VAL A 182 -5.42 4.31 2.00
C VAL A 182 -5.23 4.25 3.50
N PHE A 183 -5.78 5.23 4.22
CA PHE A 183 -5.68 5.27 5.67
C PHE A 183 -6.33 4.04 6.31
N ILE A 184 -7.57 3.71 5.93
CA ILE A 184 -8.29 2.56 6.50
C ILE A 184 -7.63 1.23 6.10
N GLY A 185 -7.14 1.14 4.86
CA GLY A 185 -6.39 -0.01 4.38
C GLY A 185 -5.09 -0.23 5.15
N ALA A 186 -4.33 0.83 5.39
CA ALA A 186 -2.99 0.74 5.97
C ALA A 186 -2.96 0.51 7.49
N ILE A 187 -3.97 0.97 8.24
CA ILE A 187 -4.08 0.64 9.68
C ILE A 187 -4.45 -0.84 9.90
N GLY A 188 -5.00 -1.50 8.87
CA GLY A 188 -5.30 -2.91 8.86
C GLY A 188 -6.59 -3.28 9.60
N PHE A 189 -7.12 -4.46 9.26
CA PHE A 189 -8.42 -4.94 9.74
C PHE A 189 -8.63 -4.88 11.27
N PRO A 190 -7.70 -5.33 12.14
CA PRO A 190 -7.93 -5.32 13.59
C PRO A 190 -8.15 -3.92 14.15
N VAL A 191 -7.40 -2.94 13.65
CA VAL A 191 -7.49 -1.54 14.08
C VAL A 191 -8.74 -0.88 13.51
N SER A 192 -9.07 -1.14 12.25
CA SER A 192 -10.31 -0.67 11.62
C SER A 192 -11.56 -1.18 12.35
N LEU A 193 -11.57 -2.44 12.79
CA LEU A 193 -12.67 -3.01 13.56
C LEU A 193 -12.79 -2.40 14.97
N ASP A 194 -11.67 -2.21 15.66
CA ASP A 194 -11.64 -1.55 16.98
C ASP A 194 -12.11 -0.10 16.87
N LEU A 195 -11.67 0.60 15.82
CA LEU A 195 -12.11 1.96 15.51
C LEU A 195 -13.61 2.00 15.23
N ALA A 196 -14.13 1.14 14.35
CA ALA A 196 -15.57 1.11 14.04
C ALA A 196 -16.45 0.87 15.28
N ARG A 197 -16.01 0.01 16.20
CA ARG A 197 -16.73 -0.29 17.46
C ARG A 197 -16.64 0.85 18.48
N ASN A 198 -15.47 1.50 18.58
CA ASN A 198 -15.17 2.46 19.63
C ASN A 198 -15.05 3.91 19.13
N TRP A 199 -15.46 4.22 17.91
CA TRP A 199 -15.25 5.56 17.32
C TRP A 199 -15.89 6.69 18.14
N ARG A 200 -17.05 6.43 18.77
CA ARG A 200 -17.73 7.39 19.67
C ARG A 200 -17.15 7.45 21.08
N ARG A 201 -16.26 6.51 21.42
CA ARG A 201 -15.65 6.38 22.75
C ARG A 201 -14.14 6.13 22.59
N PRO A 202 -13.36 7.10 22.09
CA PRO A 202 -11.95 6.93 21.77
C PRO A 202 -11.09 6.50 22.98
N LYS A 203 -11.55 6.76 24.20
CA LYS A 203 -10.92 6.25 25.44
C LYS A 203 -10.85 4.72 25.48
N HIS A 204 -11.82 4.02 24.88
CA HIS A 204 -11.94 2.56 24.83
C HIS A 204 -11.15 1.90 23.69
N LEU A 205 -10.52 2.67 22.80
CA LEU A 205 -9.62 2.08 21.80
C LEU A 205 -8.48 1.35 22.51
N SER A 206 -8.12 0.18 21.98
CA SER A 206 -6.99 -0.59 22.48
C SER A 206 -5.69 0.22 22.36
N LEU A 207 -4.70 -0.10 23.22
CA LEU A 207 -3.38 0.53 23.14
C LEU A 207 -2.73 0.30 21.78
N HIS A 208 -2.91 -0.90 21.20
CA HIS A 208 -2.44 -1.23 19.87
C HIS A 208 -3.05 -0.30 18.80
N SER A 209 -4.38 -0.14 18.78
CA SER A 209 -5.05 0.77 17.84
C SER A 209 -4.62 2.22 18.01
N LYS A 210 -4.53 2.72 19.24
CA LYS A 210 -4.07 4.09 19.52
C LYS A 210 -2.65 4.32 19.03
N LEU A 211 -1.75 3.39 19.32
CA LEU A 211 -0.36 3.48 18.89
C LEU A 211 -0.27 3.43 17.36
N THR A 212 -0.92 2.46 16.71
CA THR A 212 -0.91 2.31 15.26
C THR A 212 -1.42 3.57 14.55
N ILE A 213 -2.58 4.08 14.96
CA ILE A 213 -3.18 5.30 14.36
C ILE A 213 -2.27 6.50 14.58
N THR A 214 -1.77 6.70 15.81
CA THR A 214 -0.95 7.87 16.15
C THR A 214 0.37 7.84 15.40
N THR A 215 1.07 6.71 15.40
CA THR A 215 2.34 6.54 14.67
C THR A 215 2.13 6.69 13.16
N TYR A 216 1.07 6.10 12.60
CA TYR A 216 0.77 6.21 11.18
C TYR A 216 0.52 7.66 10.76
N LEU A 217 -0.35 8.38 11.47
CA LEU A 217 -0.67 9.77 11.16
C LEU A 217 0.54 10.68 11.37
N ALA A 218 1.30 10.50 12.46
CA ALA A 218 2.50 11.27 12.72
C ALA A 218 3.54 11.11 11.60
N LEU A 219 3.84 9.88 11.18
CA LEU A 219 4.78 9.63 10.09
C LEU A 219 4.29 10.18 8.76
N SER A 220 3.00 10.03 8.45
CA SER A 220 2.40 10.54 7.21
C SER A 220 2.50 12.06 7.17
N VAL A 221 2.09 12.75 8.24
CA VAL A 221 2.15 14.22 8.33
C VAL A 221 3.58 14.74 8.25
N VAL A 222 4.53 14.09 8.94
CA VAL A 222 5.95 14.50 8.89
C VAL A 222 6.52 14.28 7.47
N GLY A 223 6.29 13.10 6.87
CA GLY A 223 6.78 12.81 5.52
C GLY A 223 6.17 13.71 4.44
N GLY A 224 4.85 13.89 4.48
CA GLY A 224 4.13 14.80 3.58
C GLY A 224 4.48 16.26 3.80
N GLY A 225 4.70 16.67 5.04
CA GLY A 225 5.14 18.03 5.39
C GLY A 225 6.53 18.34 4.85
N ILE A 226 7.49 17.41 5.00
CA ILE A 226 8.84 17.55 4.44
C ILE A 226 8.77 17.66 2.91
N ASN A 227 7.98 16.79 2.26
CA ASN A 227 7.77 16.83 0.81
C ASN A 227 7.16 18.18 0.38
N GLY A 228 6.08 18.60 1.04
CA GLY A 228 5.39 19.85 0.76
C GLY A 228 6.29 21.07 0.92
N ILE A 229 7.11 21.14 1.97
CA ILE A 229 8.04 22.25 2.20
C ILE A 229 9.12 22.33 1.11
N ILE A 230 9.69 21.18 0.71
CA ILE A 230 10.77 21.15 -0.28
C ILE A 230 10.25 21.45 -1.68
N GLU A 231 9.06 20.97 -2.02
CA GLU A 231 8.48 21.14 -3.36
C GLU A 231 7.61 22.39 -3.50
N TRP A 232 7.36 23.15 -2.42
CA TRP A 232 6.39 24.26 -2.39
C TRP A 232 6.55 25.30 -3.51
N ASP A 233 7.81 25.60 -3.84
CA ASP A 233 8.22 26.59 -4.83
C ASP A 233 8.71 25.96 -6.14
N ASN A 234 8.70 24.63 -6.28
CA ASN A 234 9.16 23.96 -7.50
C ASN A 234 8.12 24.17 -8.62
N PRO A 235 8.42 24.95 -9.68
CA PRO A 235 7.46 25.25 -10.74
C PRO A 235 7.09 24.03 -11.59
N ARG A 236 7.81 22.91 -11.47
CA ARG A 236 7.52 21.67 -12.20
C ARG A 236 6.60 20.70 -11.44
N THR A 237 6.33 20.96 -10.15
CA THR A 237 5.50 20.11 -9.29
C THR A 237 4.44 20.96 -8.56
N LEU A 238 4.58 21.20 -7.26
CA LEU A 238 3.60 21.92 -6.44
C LEU A 238 3.56 23.41 -6.75
N GLY A 239 4.69 24.01 -7.15
CA GLY A 239 4.80 25.46 -7.37
C GLY A 239 3.86 26.00 -8.45
N ALA A 240 3.47 25.17 -9.42
CA ALA A 240 2.51 25.52 -10.47
C ALA A 240 1.03 25.45 -10.03
N LEU A 241 0.75 24.82 -8.88
CA LEU A 241 -0.61 24.64 -8.37
C LEU A 241 -1.06 25.83 -7.54
N ASP A 242 -2.38 26.03 -7.48
CA ASP A 242 -3.01 26.95 -6.54
C ASP A 242 -2.93 26.41 -5.09
N LEU A 243 -3.25 27.24 -4.10
CA LEU A 243 -3.10 26.85 -2.69
C LEU A 243 -3.90 25.58 -2.32
N PRO A 244 -5.18 25.41 -2.74
CA PRO A 244 -5.90 24.16 -2.54
C PRO A 244 -5.23 22.95 -3.20
N GLY A 245 -4.79 23.07 -4.45
CA GLY A 245 -4.08 22.01 -5.16
C GLY A 245 -2.76 21.62 -4.48
N LYS A 246 -1.99 22.61 -4.00
CA LYS A 246 -0.76 22.36 -3.22
C LYS A 246 -1.04 21.56 -1.95
N LEU A 247 -2.09 21.92 -1.21
CA LEU A 247 -2.45 21.23 0.03
C LEU A 247 -2.93 19.80 -0.22
N LEU A 248 -3.72 19.57 -1.27
CA LEU A 248 -4.20 18.24 -1.64
C LEU A 248 -3.09 17.34 -2.18
N ALA A 249 -2.20 17.88 -3.01
CA ALA A 249 -1.01 17.17 -3.48
C ALA A 249 -0.08 16.81 -2.32
N ALA A 250 0.13 17.72 -1.36
CA ALA A 250 0.90 17.43 -0.15
C ALA A 250 0.22 16.39 0.74
N LEU A 251 -1.12 16.43 0.84
CA LEU A 251 -1.90 15.43 1.58
C LEU A 251 -1.75 14.05 0.95
N LEU A 252 -1.94 13.90 -0.36
CA LEU A 252 -1.74 12.62 -1.04
C LEU A 252 -0.27 12.16 -0.93
N GLY A 253 0.68 13.10 -1.06
CA GLY A 253 2.10 12.88 -0.82
C GLY A 253 2.41 12.31 0.56
N ALA A 254 1.70 12.74 1.60
CA ALA A 254 1.81 12.24 2.97
C ALA A 254 1.49 10.74 3.05
N PHE A 255 0.41 10.31 2.40
CA PHE A 255 -0.02 8.90 2.36
C PHE A 255 0.82 8.05 1.39
N ASN A 256 1.33 8.66 0.31
CA ASN A 256 2.27 8.02 -0.60
C ASN A 256 3.59 7.63 0.05
N ALA A 257 4.11 8.44 0.98
CA ALA A 257 5.34 8.14 1.70
C ALA A 257 5.28 6.81 2.47
N ARG A 258 4.08 6.29 2.75
CA ARG A 258 3.91 5.02 3.46
C ARG A 258 3.77 3.83 2.53
N SER A 259 2.86 3.88 1.54
CA SER A 259 2.66 2.78 0.56
C SER A 259 1.50 2.97 -0.45
N LEU A 260 0.94 4.15 -0.71
CA LEU A 260 -0.21 4.23 -1.65
C LEU A 260 0.16 3.85 -3.10
N GLY A 261 1.34 4.25 -3.57
CA GLY A 261 1.83 3.89 -4.90
C GLY A 261 1.18 4.65 -6.07
N VAL A 262 0.47 5.74 -5.81
CA VAL A 262 -0.18 6.59 -6.83
C VAL A 262 0.39 8.00 -6.75
N SER A 263 0.98 8.53 -7.82
CA SER A 263 1.46 9.91 -7.83
C SER A 263 0.49 10.88 -8.51
N THR A 264 0.33 12.08 -7.96
CA THR A 264 -0.33 13.23 -8.60
C THR A 264 0.66 14.26 -9.17
N ILE A 265 1.95 14.03 -8.97
CA ILE A 265 3.04 14.88 -9.44
C ILE A 265 4.13 14.01 -10.04
N ASP A 266 4.81 14.49 -11.08
CA ASP A 266 5.89 13.74 -11.70
C ASP A 266 7.09 13.64 -10.73
N VAL A 267 7.31 12.43 -10.21
CA VAL A 267 8.40 12.11 -9.28
C VAL A 267 9.78 12.36 -9.91
N GLY A 268 9.90 12.23 -11.23
CA GLY A 268 11.14 12.52 -11.97
C GLY A 268 11.51 13.99 -11.99
N SER A 269 10.55 14.88 -11.73
CA SER A 269 10.72 16.34 -11.78
C SER A 269 10.95 17.01 -10.41
N MET A 270 10.85 16.22 -9.32
CA MET A 270 11.11 16.66 -7.94
C MET A 270 12.56 17.07 -7.72
N HIS A 271 12.82 17.87 -6.69
CA HIS A 271 14.18 18.22 -6.28
C HIS A 271 15.00 16.97 -5.93
N GLY A 272 16.24 16.91 -6.41
CA GLY A 272 17.11 15.75 -6.25
C GLY A 272 17.45 15.35 -4.80
N VAL A 273 17.27 16.26 -3.83
CA VAL A 273 17.37 15.96 -2.39
C VAL A 273 16.25 15.02 -1.96
N LEU A 274 15.03 15.24 -2.45
CA LEU A 274 13.88 14.42 -2.15
C LEU A 274 13.99 13.04 -2.83
N VAL A 275 14.43 13.02 -4.09
CA VAL A 275 14.68 11.78 -4.83
C VAL A 275 15.71 10.91 -4.09
N ARG A 276 16.78 11.50 -3.55
CA ARG A 276 17.76 10.77 -2.73
C ARG A 276 17.20 10.33 -1.39
N PHE A 277 16.34 11.12 -0.76
CA PHE A 277 15.69 10.76 0.50
C PHE A 277 14.79 9.53 0.32
N PHE A 278 13.93 9.51 -0.70
CA PHE A 278 13.12 8.34 -1.05
C PHE A 278 14.00 7.13 -1.39
N HIS A 279 15.07 7.32 -2.16
CA HIS A 279 16.00 6.24 -2.48
C HIS A 279 16.72 5.70 -1.23
N HIS A 280 17.05 6.54 -0.27
CA HIS A 280 17.76 6.15 0.95
C HIS A 280 16.83 5.49 2.00
N ASP A 281 15.60 5.96 2.15
CA ASP A 281 14.63 5.41 3.10
C ASP A 281 14.01 4.08 2.63
N VAL A 282 13.77 3.91 1.32
CA VAL A 282 13.39 2.60 0.77
C VAL A 282 14.51 1.57 1.01
N TYR A 283 15.77 1.96 0.82
CA TYR A 283 16.92 1.08 1.08
C TYR A 283 17.13 0.78 2.57
N ARG A 284 16.98 1.76 3.47
CA ARG A 284 17.13 1.54 4.92
C ARG A 284 15.93 0.82 5.54
N GLY A 285 14.72 1.01 5.04
CA GLY A 285 13.53 0.30 5.51
C GLY A 285 13.63 -1.23 5.31
N TRP A 286 14.31 -1.66 4.24
CA TRP A 286 14.52 -3.07 3.93
C TRP A 286 15.81 -3.67 4.53
N PHE A 287 16.91 -2.90 4.57
CA PHE A 287 18.23 -3.43 4.97
C PHE A 287 18.76 -2.89 6.31
N GLY A 288 17.99 -2.04 7.00
CA GLY A 288 18.41 -1.32 8.21
C GLY A 288 18.34 -2.08 9.53
N VAL A 289 18.13 -3.41 9.53
CA VAL A 289 18.01 -4.21 10.77
C VAL A 289 19.30 -4.92 11.18
N HIS A 290 20.44 -4.76 10.50
CA HIS A 290 21.63 -5.60 10.79
C HIS A 290 22.97 -4.87 10.96
N ARG A 291 23.02 -3.70 11.61
CA ARG A 291 24.31 -3.11 12.06
C ARG A 291 24.28 -2.39 13.41
N ARG A 292 23.67 -2.96 14.45
CA ARG A 292 24.03 -2.59 15.83
C ARG A 292 24.02 -3.82 16.72
N GLY A 293 25.19 -4.43 16.87
CA GLY A 293 25.37 -5.49 17.84
C GLY A 293 26.61 -6.34 17.65
N TYR A 294 27.75 -5.79 17.21
CA TYR A 294 29.07 -6.42 17.39
C TYR A 294 30.15 -5.36 17.17
N GLN A 295 30.30 -4.43 18.12
CA GLN A 295 31.59 -3.76 18.35
C GLN A 295 31.74 -3.57 19.86
N GLY A 296 32.55 -4.46 20.43
CA GLY A 296 32.84 -4.51 21.85
C GLY A 296 33.46 -5.86 22.15
N HIS A 297 34.72 -6.04 21.75
CA HIS A 297 35.73 -6.63 22.62
C HIS A 297 37.11 -6.26 22.07
N ASP A 298 37.70 -5.33 22.80
CA ASP A 298 39.09 -4.90 22.78
C ASP A 298 40.00 -6.11 23.05
N PHE A 299 40.97 -6.34 22.17
CA PHE A 299 42.17 -7.14 22.47
C PHE A 299 43.37 -6.42 21.87
N ARG A 300 44.00 -5.57 22.69
CA ARG A 300 45.41 -5.23 22.58
C ARG A 300 46.27 -6.46 22.88
N GLY A 301 47.34 -6.67 22.12
CA GLY A 301 48.36 -7.68 22.42
C GLY A 301 49.33 -7.97 21.27
N ASP A 302 50.28 -7.05 21.06
CA ASP A 302 51.71 -7.25 20.77
C ASP A 302 52.22 -8.25 19.70
N GLY A 303 52.87 -7.67 18.67
CA GLY A 303 54.24 -8.04 18.25
C GLY A 303 54.44 -9.07 17.11
N PRO A 304 55.65 -9.13 16.50
CA PRO A 304 55.89 -8.44 15.24
C PRO A 304 56.48 -9.29 14.10
N GLY A 305 56.33 -8.78 12.86
CA GLY A 305 57.24 -9.04 11.74
C GLY A 305 56.71 -9.99 10.65
N ASN A 306 56.54 -9.49 9.42
CA ASN A 306 57.54 -9.65 8.36
C ASN A 306 57.10 -8.91 7.07
N ARG A 307 58.09 -8.52 6.30
CA ARG A 307 58.09 -7.67 5.10
C ARG A 307 57.48 -8.37 3.88
N GLY A 308 56.97 -7.58 2.93
CA GLY A 308 57.32 -7.78 1.51
C GLY A 308 56.20 -7.77 0.46
N ARG A 309 56.29 -6.73 -0.40
CA ARG A 309 56.15 -6.76 -1.88
C ARG A 309 54.77 -6.84 -2.56
N SER A 310 54.36 -5.67 -3.08
CA SER A 310 54.12 -5.31 -4.49
C SER A 310 53.45 -6.27 -5.50
N ALA A 311 52.47 -5.68 -6.20
CA ALA A 311 52.05 -5.87 -7.61
C ALA A 311 51.46 -7.23 -7.99
N TRP A 312 50.18 -7.27 -8.38
CA TRP A 312 49.66 -7.13 -9.76
C TRP A 312 48.21 -6.64 -9.70
#